data_AF-W4MDE6-F1
#
_entry.id   AF-W4MDE6-F1
#
_cell.length_a   1.000
_cell.length_b   1.000
_cell.length_c   1.000
_cell.angle_alpha   90.00
_cell.angle_beta   90.00
_cell.angle_gamma   90.00
#
_symmetry.space_group_name_H-M   'P 1'
#
loop_
_entity.id
_entity.type
_entity.pdbx_description
1 polymer ?
#
loop_
_entity_poly.entity_id
_entity_poly.type
_entity_poly.pdbx_seq_one_letter_code
_entity_poly.pdbx_strand_id
1 'polypeptide(L)'
;MYLEFYGLRKAPFQITPDPDFLFLSPSHKVALGAIIYGIEERQGFVVITGEVGLGKTTILRSYLERVDPHQLRTICIFNANVSFEGLLKTLYAEFDLEYHTDDLFENVKQLHSILIQEYEQGRNVALIIDEAQNMPIETLSHLLMLSNLETSTEKLLQIVLIGQPEFENTLNRQELRQLKQRLVIHEKIDALTSQESLAYIHHRLDKVKTHTEPIFHHKAEALLIKASKGTPRVLNTLCTNALIAGVGYQEKPVSTRTVKQVTDNLLGTRRTSTGLHPWRYLFVALGILLLLCILWLSPIGKYITRPPMIPAARDMLLTRFKGFMPSWIQAKLPKSDPMVSPAPEPIAPPAPEPMAEPPEPIPPEPEPPVVSTSTQKPEDADPQPSTEQSDDPSRNGLQPEDIPEEPVDTEDNGFPLTISVSPGEDISDIALEIYGFANDELFDLIKQSNPNVEDLKSIKVGDKLLLPALPKALEKYRGT
;
A
#
# COMPACT_ATOMS: atom_id res chain seq x y z
N MET A 1 1.28 -35.46 -11.35
CA MET A 1 1.87 -35.90 -10.06
C MET A 1 1.06 -35.47 -8.83
N TYR A 2 1.16 -34.26 -8.27
CA TYR A 2 0.40 -33.95 -7.04
C TYR A 2 -1.12 -33.85 -7.24
N LEU A 3 -1.55 -33.40 -8.43
CA LEU A 3 -2.97 -33.33 -8.79
C LEU A 3 -3.64 -34.69 -8.68
N GLU A 4 -3.06 -35.72 -9.29
CA GLU A 4 -3.59 -37.09 -9.24
C GLU A 4 -3.56 -37.65 -7.81
N PHE A 5 -2.45 -37.46 -7.09
CA PHE A 5 -2.28 -37.95 -5.72
C PHE A 5 -3.39 -37.43 -4.77
N TYR A 6 -3.71 -36.15 -4.88
CA TYR A 6 -4.74 -35.50 -4.07
C TYR A 6 -6.14 -35.52 -4.70
N GLY A 7 -6.33 -36.05 -5.90
CA GLY A 7 -7.63 -36.04 -6.59
C GLY A 7 -8.10 -34.63 -6.97
N LEU A 8 -7.22 -33.86 -7.61
CA LEU A 8 -7.48 -32.50 -8.08
C LEU A 8 -7.49 -32.46 -9.61
N ARG A 9 -8.51 -31.82 -10.20
CA ARG A 9 -8.63 -31.69 -11.66
C ARG A 9 -7.68 -30.65 -12.27
N LYS A 10 -7.36 -29.61 -11.50
CA LYS A 10 -6.50 -28.49 -11.89
C LYS A 10 -5.74 -28.00 -10.67
N ALA A 11 -4.62 -27.32 -10.87
CA ALA A 11 -3.84 -26.72 -9.79
C ALA A 11 -4.63 -25.61 -9.08
N PRO A 12 -4.98 -25.78 -7.78
CA PRO A 12 -5.85 -24.85 -7.06
C PRO A 12 -5.18 -23.52 -6.70
N PHE A 13 -3.85 -23.51 -6.56
CA PHE A 13 -3.10 -22.39 -5.97
C PHE A 13 -2.14 -21.73 -6.97
N GLN A 14 -2.55 -21.64 -8.23
CA GLN A 14 -1.77 -20.90 -9.23
C GLN A 14 -1.68 -19.41 -8.85
N ILE A 15 -0.51 -18.82 -9.10
CA ILE A 15 -0.26 -17.38 -8.88
C ILE A 15 -0.85 -16.57 -10.04
N THR A 16 -0.84 -17.12 -11.25
CA THR A 16 -1.49 -16.50 -12.40
C THR A 16 -2.98 -16.31 -12.11
N PRO A 17 -3.53 -15.10 -12.34
CA PRO A 17 -4.96 -14.85 -12.20
C PRO A 17 -5.77 -15.83 -13.04
N ASP A 18 -6.77 -16.44 -12.42
CA ASP A 18 -7.74 -17.31 -13.08
C ASP A 18 -9.12 -16.97 -12.51
N PRO A 19 -10.06 -16.48 -13.35
CA PRO A 19 -11.39 -16.06 -12.91
C PRO A 19 -12.17 -17.14 -12.18
N ASP A 20 -11.94 -18.43 -12.49
CA ASP A 20 -12.64 -19.55 -11.85
C ASP A 20 -12.33 -19.69 -10.36
N PHE A 21 -11.16 -19.20 -9.94
CA PHE A 21 -10.65 -19.23 -8.56
C PHE A 21 -10.71 -17.87 -7.87
N LEU A 22 -11.45 -16.90 -8.43
CA LEU A 22 -11.62 -15.59 -7.82
C LEU A 22 -12.41 -15.73 -6.51
N PHE A 23 -11.76 -15.34 -5.42
CA PHE A 23 -12.37 -15.21 -4.11
C PHE A 23 -12.40 -13.73 -3.73
N LEU A 24 -13.60 -13.21 -3.42
CA LEU A 24 -13.79 -11.82 -3.00
C LEU A 24 -14.06 -11.78 -1.49
N SER A 25 -13.05 -11.36 -0.71
CA SER A 25 -13.26 -11.02 0.71
C SER A 25 -14.11 -9.75 0.85
N PRO A 26 -14.61 -9.40 2.04
CA PRO A 26 -15.35 -8.16 2.26
C PRO A 26 -14.63 -6.92 1.74
N SER A 27 -13.34 -6.75 2.08
CA SER A 27 -12.52 -5.63 1.59
C SER A 27 -12.35 -5.63 0.07
N HIS A 28 -12.22 -6.81 -0.57
CA HIS A 28 -12.24 -6.90 -2.04
C HIS A 28 -13.57 -6.47 -2.65
N LYS A 29 -14.70 -6.79 -2.01
CA LYS A 29 -16.03 -6.39 -2.49
C LYS A 29 -16.23 -4.89 -2.41
N VAL A 30 -15.79 -4.27 -1.31
CA VAL A 30 -15.82 -2.80 -1.14
C VAL A 30 -14.97 -2.13 -2.21
N ALA A 31 -13.71 -2.55 -2.38
CA ALA A 31 -12.82 -2.00 -3.39
C ALA A 31 -13.36 -2.19 -4.83
N LEU A 32 -13.93 -3.36 -5.13
CA LEU A 32 -14.56 -3.62 -6.43
C LEU A 32 -15.80 -2.74 -6.64
N GLY A 33 -16.64 -2.58 -5.62
CA GLY A 33 -17.80 -1.70 -5.64
C GLY A 33 -17.42 -0.24 -5.86
N ALA A 34 -16.33 0.22 -5.24
CA ALA A 34 -15.77 1.54 -5.44
C ALA A 34 -15.27 1.79 -6.88
N ILE A 35 -14.60 0.80 -7.49
CA ILE A 35 -14.22 0.86 -8.91
C ILE A 35 -15.46 0.97 -9.79
N ILE A 36 -16.44 0.08 -9.59
CA ILE A 36 -17.67 0.04 -10.38
C ILE A 36 -18.42 1.37 -10.27
N TYR A 37 -18.71 1.80 -9.04
CA TYR A 37 -19.40 3.06 -8.77
C TYR A 37 -18.66 4.27 -9.36
N GLY A 38 -17.34 4.37 -9.16
CA GLY A 38 -16.58 5.50 -9.67
C GLY A 38 -16.52 5.57 -11.20
N ILE A 39 -16.59 4.40 -11.88
CA ILE A 39 -16.65 4.34 -13.34
C ILE A 39 -18.06 4.63 -13.85
N GLU A 40 -19.09 3.97 -13.29
CA GLU A 40 -20.47 4.07 -13.75
C GLU A 40 -21.06 5.47 -13.46
N GLU A 41 -20.83 6.00 -12.26
CA GLU A 41 -21.31 7.33 -11.83
C GLU A 41 -20.31 8.46 -12.15
N ARG A 42 -19.34 8.21 -13.04
CA ARG A 42 -18.42 9.21 -13.60
C ARG A 42 -17.74 10.12 -12.54
N GLN A 43 -17.27 9.55 -11.44
CA GLN A 43 -16.71 10.31 -10.30
C GLN A 43 -15.29 10.87 -10.53
N GLY A 44 -14.72 10.65 -11.71
CA GLY A 44 -13.41 11.18 -12.10
C GLY A 44 -12.24 10.36 -11.58
N PHE A 45 -11.96 10.35 -10.26
CA PHE A 45 -10.85 9.59 -9.69
C PHE A 45 -11.31 8.51 -8.72
N VAL A 46 -10.71 7.32 -8.87
CA VAL A 46 -10.80 6.21 -7.92
C VAL A 46 -9.40 5.77 -7.55
N VAL A 47 -9.12 5.64 -6.26
CA VAL A 47 -7.84 5.11 -5.76
C VAL A 47 -8.07 3.84 -4.99
N ILE A 48 -7.36 2.78 -5.36
CA ILE A 48 -7.36 1.49 -4.66
C ILE A 48 -5.95 1.17 -4.20
N THR A 49 -5.75 1.09 -2.89
CA THR A 49 -4.44 0.76 -2.29
C THR A 49 -4.46 -0.62 -1.65
N GLY A 50 -3.29 -1.18 -1.38
CA GLY A 50 -3.16 -2.42 -0.64
C GLY A 50 -1.79 -3.05 -0.83
N GLU A 51 -1.40 -3.91 0.10
CA GLU A 51 -0.10 -4.59 0.07
C GLU A 51 0.10 -5.46 -1.19
N VAL A 52 1.36 -5.79 -1.46
CA VAL A 52 1.73 -6.66 -2.59
C VAL A 52 1.11 -8.05 -2.40
N GLY A 53 0.49 -8.56 -3.47
CA GLY A 53 -0.06 -9.91 -3.49
C GLY A 53 -1.40 -10.08 -2.79
N LEU A 54 -2.08 -8.97 -2.45
CA LEU A 54 -3.46 -9.00 -1.94
C LEU A 54 -4.52 -9.25 -3.00
N GLY A 55 -4.22 -9.06 -4.29
CA GLY A 55 -5.16 -9.37 -5.37
C GLY A 55 -5.78 -8.15 -6.05
N LYS A 56 -5.24 -6.95 -5.83
CA LYS A 56 -5.68 -5.69 -6.48
C LYS A 56 -5.85 -5.83 -8.00
N THR A 57 -4.80 -6.24 -8.71
CA THR A 57 -4.84 -6.48 -10.17
C THR A 57 -5.81 -7.60 -10.54
N THR A 58 -5.94 -8.63 -9.71
CA THR A 58 -6.83 -9.77 -9.97
C THR A 58 -8.29 -9.36 -9.94
N ILE A 59 -8.71 -8.55 -8.96
CA ILE A 59 -10.09 -8.07 -8.89
C ILE A 59 -10.41 -7.12 -10.05
N LEU A 60 -9.46 -6.25 -10.41
CA LEU A 60 -9.62 -5.33 -11.53
C LEU A 60 -9.79 -6.11 -12.83
N ARG A 61 -8.87 -7.03 -13.15
CA ARG A 61 -8.96 -7.83 -14.37
C ARG A 61 -10.27 -8.60 -14.45
N SER A 62 -10.70 -9.17 -13.33
CA SER A 62 -11.99 -9.88 -13.28
C SER A 62 -13.19 -8.97 -13.53
N TYR A 63 -13.11 -7.67 -13.21
CA TYR A 63 -14.13 -6.70 -13.57
C TYR A 63 -14.08 -6.42 -15.08
N LEU A 64 -12.91 -6.03 -15.60
CA LEU A 64 -12.74 -5.66 -17.01
C LEU A 64 -13.12 -6.79 -17.97
N GLU A 65 -12.86 -8.05 -17.61
CA GLU A 65 -13.25 -9.22 -18.41
C GLU A 65 -14.77 -9.44 -18.51
N ARG A 66 -15.56 -8.82 -17.62
CA ARG A 66 -17.03 -8.97 -17.56
C ARG A 66 -17.78 -7.75 -18.09
N VAL A 67 -17.11 -6.61 -18.22
CA VAL A 67 -17.76 -5.38 -18.69
C VAL A 67 -18.00 -5.47 -20.19
N ASP A 68 -19.16 -4.99 -20.63
CA ASP A 68 -19.49 -4.88 -22.04
C ASP A 68 -18.59 -3.81 -22.71
N PRO A 69 -17.77 -4.18 -23.72
CA PRO A 69 -16.95 -3.21 -24.46
C PRO A 69 -17.78 -2.12 -25.15
N HIS A 70 -19.08 -2.34 -25.36
CA HIS A 70 -19.99 -1.32 -25.88
C HIS A 70 -20.40 -0.28 -24.85
N GLN A 71 -20.18 -0.51 -23.55
CA GLN A 71 -20.53 0.42 -22.47
C GLN A 71 -19.29 1.10 -21.87
N LEU A 72 -18.14 0.41 -21.86
CA LEU A 72 -16.91 0.92 -21.27
C LEU A 72 -15.72 0.69 -22.21
N ARG A 73 -15.03 1.76 -22.57
CA ARG A 73 -13.72 1.71 -23.20
C ARG A 73 -12.65 1.78 -22.11
N THR A 74 -11.81 0.75 -22.03
CA THR A 74 -10.80 0.63 -20.97
C THR A 74 -9.40 0.78 -21.51
N ILE A 75 -8.59 1.64 -20.91
CA ILE A 75 -7.19 1.87 -21.29
C ILE A 75 -6.33 1.51 -20.08
N CYS A 76 -5.50 0.46 -20.20
CA CYS A 76 -4.76 -0.09 -19.08
C CYS A 76 -3.25 0.18 -19.18
N ILE A 77 -2.67 0.72 -18.11
CA ILE A 77 -1.23 0.99 -17.99
C ILE A 77 -0.70 0.18 -16.82
N PHE A 78 -0.01 -0.92 -17.14
CA PHE A 78 0.61 -1.79 -16.14
C PHE A 78 2.06 -1.38 -15.80
N ASN A 79 2.69 -0.52 -16.62
CA ASN A 79 3.97 0.09 -16.32
C ASN A 79 3.76 1.59 -16.08
N ALA A 80 3.51 1.95 -14.83
CA ALA A 80 3.20 3.34 -14.46
C ALA A 80 4.39 4.30 -14.54
N ASN A 81 5.64 3.82 -14.70
CA ASN A 81 6.80 4.68 -14.90
C ASN A 81 6.83 5.25 -16.33
N VAL A 82 5.91 6.18 -16.59
CA VAL A 82 5.68 6.81 -17.90
C VAL A 82 5.59 8.33 -17.74
N SER A 83 6.12 9.06 -18.71
CA SER A 83 5.93 10.52 -18.78
C SER A 83 4.49 10.85 -19.16
N PHE A 84 4.04 12.08 -18.91
CA PHE A 84 2.71 12.51 -19.31
C PHE A 84 2.51 12.46 -20.84
N GLU A 85 3.54 12.78 -21.62
CA GLU A 85 3.51 12.63 -23.08
C GLU A 85 3.37 11.15 -23.50
N GLY A 86 4.12 10.24 -22.86
CA GLY A 86 4.00 8.80 -23.10
C GLY A 86 2.62 8.26 -22.73
N LEU A 87 2.00 8.80 -21.68
CA LEU A 87 0.62 8.51 -21.30
C LEU A 87 -0.36 8.94 -22.40
N LEU A 88 -0.24 10.17 -22.91
CA LEU A 88 -1.07 10.65 -24.02
C LEU A 88 -0.90 9.82 -25.29
N LYS A 89 0.34 9.47 -25.66
CA LYS A 89 0.61 8.58 -26.80
C LYS A 89 -0.09 7.22 -26.65
N THR A 90 -0.10 6.68 -25.43
CA THR A 90 -0.81 5.43 -25.13
C THR A 90 -2.32 5.59 -25.28
N LEU A 91 -2.90 6.67 -24.75
CA LEU A 91 -4.32 6.98 -24.91
C LEU A 91 -4.69 7.07 -26.40
N TYR A 92 -3.94 7.83 -27.19
CA TYR A 92 -4.17 7.99 -28.62
C TYR A 92 -4.11 6.66 -29.38
N ALA A 93 -3.12 5.82 -29.08
CA ALA A 93 -2.99 4.51 -29.69
C ALA A 93 -4.21 3.62 -29.40
N GLU A 94 -4.75 3.64 -28.18
CA GLU A 94 -5.96 2.87 -27.80
C GLU A 94 -7.26 3.42 -28.43
N PHE A 95 -7.25 4.67 -28.87
CA PHE A 95 -8.31 5.26 -29.69
C PHE A 95 -8.12 5.02 -31.20
N ASP A 96 -7.07 4.30 -31.61
CA ASP A 96 -6.65 4.10 -33.01
C ASP A 96 -6.35 5.43 -33.74
N LEU A 97 -5.73 6.38 -33.03
CA LEU A 97 -5.41 7.72 -33.52
C LEU A 97 -3.90 7.99 -33.56
N GLU A 98 -3.51 8.87 -34.48
CA GLU A 98 -2.13 9.33 -34.61
C GLU A 98 -1.85 10.53 -33.67
N TYR A 99 -0.70 10.48 -33.01
CA TYR A 99 -0.17 11.57 -32.18
C TYR A 99 0.65 12.51 -33.08
N HIS A 100 0.06 13.63 -33.51
CA HIS A 100 0.61 14.43 -34.62
C HIS A 100 1.47 15.63 -34.20
N THR A 101 1.35 16.09 -32.96
CA THR A 101 1.98 17.34 -32.49
C THR A 101 2.68 17.12 -31.16
N ASP A 102 3.79 17.83 -30.95
CA ASP A 102 4.47 17.91 -29.65
C ASP A 102 3.79 18.92 -28.70
N ASP A 103 2.78 19.65 -29.18
CA ASP A 103 1.98 20.56 -28.37
C ASP A 103 0.99 19.79 -27.48
N LEU A 104 1.30 19.75 -26.18
CA LEU A 104 0.50 19.10 -25.16
C LEU A 104 -0.94 19.62 -25.10
N PHE A 105 -1.14 20.93 -25.28
CA PHE A 105 -2.46 21.55 -25.15
C PHE A 105 -3.39 21.14 -26.29
N GLU A 106 -2.89 21.16 -27.53
CA GLU A 106 -3.66 20.70 -28.69
C GLU A 106 -3.98 19.21 -28.58
N ASN A 107 -3.07 18.38 -28.07
CA ASN A 107 -3.35 16.97 -27.84
C ASN A 107 -4.45 16.76 -26.77
N VAL A 108 -4.40 17.48 -25.65
CA VAL A 108 -5.45 17.39 -24.62
C VAL A 108 -6.81 17.86 -25.15
N LYS A 109 -6.84 18.90 -25.99
CA LYS A 109 -8.06 19.42 -26.63
C LYS A 109 -8.66 18.45 -27.66
N GLN A 110 -7.81 17.77 -28.44
CA GLN A 110 -8.27 16.73 -29.35
C GLN A 110 -8.79 15.53 -28.55
N LEU A 111 -8.09 15.10 -27.49
CA LEU A 111 -8.56 14.07 -26.57
C LEU A 111 -9.94 14.43 -25.99
N HIS A 112 -10.15 15.67 -25.55
CA HIS A 112 -11.45 16.14 -25.08
C HIS A 112 -12.56 15.90 -26.11
N SER A 113 -12.30 16.25 -27.38
CA SER A 113 -13.28 16.07 -28.47
C SER A 113 -13.63 14.60 -28.69
N ILE A 114 -12.67 13.70 -28.55
CA ILE A 114 -12.87 12.25 -28.67
C ILE A 114 -13.70 11.72 -27.49
N LEU A 115 -13.38 12.15 -26.26
CA LEU A 115 -14.13 11.72 -25.09
C LEU A 115 -15.58 12.21 -25.11
N ILE A 116 -15.85 13.40 -25.67
CA ILE A 116 -17.23 13.86 -25.93
C ILE A 116 -17.96 12.91 -26.88
N GLN A 117 -17.32 12.45 -27.96
CA GLN A 117 -17.94 11.50 -28.90
C GLN A 117 -18.27 10.16 -28.24
N GLU A 118 -17.39 9.65 -27.38
CA GLU A 118 -17.65 8.45 -26.57
C GLU A 118 -18.84 8.67 -25.62
N TYR A 119 -18.87 9.81 -24.95
CA TYR A 119 -19.97 10.20 -24.06
C TYR A 119 -21.31 10.30 -24.78
N GLU A 120 -21.36 10.94 -25.96
CA GLU A 120 -22.58 11.05 -26.79
C GLU A 120 -23.08 9.68 -27.29
N GLN A 121 -22.19 8.71 -27.41
CA GLN A 121 -22.52 7.32 -27.72
C GLN A 121 -22.93 6.50 -26.47
N GLY A 122 -22.99 7.14 -25.30
CA GLY A 122 -23.33 6.50 -24.03
C GLY A 122 -22.23 5.62 -23.46
N ARG A 123 -20.97 5.76 -23.94
CA ARG A 123 -19.84 4.96 -23.49
C ARG A 123 -19.00 5.70 -22.46
N ASN A 124 -18.59 4.98 -21.41
CA ASN A 124 -17.64 5.49 -20.41
C ASN A 124 -16.21 5.21 -20.88
N VAL A 125 -15.25 6.01 -20.42
CA VAL A 125 -13.83 5.82 -20.73
C VAL A 125 -13.05 5.72 -19.43
N ALA A 126 -12.52 4.54 -19.13
CA ALA A 126 -11.71 4.33 -17.94
C ALA A 126 -10.21 4.25 -18.29
N LEU A 127 -9.40 5.14 -17.72
CA LEU A 127 -7.95 5.04 -17.68
C LEU A 127 -7.52 4.35 -16.38
N ILE A 128 -6.93 3.17 -16.51
CA ILE A 128 -6.57 2.33 -15.37
C ILE A 128 -5.06 2.25 -15.28
N ILE A 129 -4.49 2.71 -14.18
CA ILE A 129 -3.05 2.73 -13.93
C ILE A 129 -2.75 1.80 -12.76
N ASP A 130 -2.10 0.68 -13.03
CA ASP A 130 -1.65 -0.27 -12.01
C ASP A 130 -0.22 0.05 -11.57
N GLU A 131 0.13 -0.32 -10.34
CA GLU A 131 1.40 0.03 -9.70
C GLU A 131 1.69 1.54 -9.70
N ALA A 132 0.66 2.35 -9.42
CA ALA A 132 0.67 3.82 -9.48
C ALA A 132 1.74 4.49 -8.60
N GLN A 133 2.26 3.80 -7.58
CA GLN A 133 3.41 4.29 -6.79
C GLN A 133 4.70 4.46 -7.61
N ASN A 134 4.79 3.83 -8.78
CA ASN A 134 5.93 3.96 -9.68
C ASN A 134 5.79 5.15 -10.66
N MET A 135 4.65 5.85 -10.65
CA MET A 135 4.43 6.98 -11.55
C MET A 135 5.23 8.21 -11.10
N PRO A 136 5.91 8.92 -12.02
CA PRO A 136 6.56 10.18 -11.70
C PRO A 136 5.58 11.21 -11.11
N ILE A 137 6.04 11.96 -10.11
CA ILE A 137 5.21 13.00 -9.45
C ILE A 137 4.72 14.05 -10.45
N GLU A 138 5.57 14.42 -11.41
CA GLU A 138 5.20 15.34 -12.48
C GLU A 138 4.04 14.78 -13.33
N THR A 139 4.09 13.51 -13.72
CA THR A 139 3.00 12.85 -14.45
C THR A 139 1.72 12.81 -13.61
N LEU A 140 1.80 12.47 -12.32
CA LEU A 140 0.65 12.47 -11.40
C LEU A 140 0.01 13.86 -11.29
N SER A 141 0.82 14.91 -11.19
CA SER A 141 0.35 16.29 -11.18
C SER A 141 -0.40 16.63 -12.48
N HIS A 142 0.14 16.23 -13.63
CA HIS A 142 -0.50 16.46 -14.93
C HIS A 142 -1.79 15.64 -15.16
N LEU A 143 -2.06 14.57 -14.39
CA LEU A 143 -3.36 13.88 -14.44
C LEU A 143 -4.53 14.82 -14.08
N LEU A 144 -4.28 15.91 -13.35
CA LEU A 144 -5.29 16.95 -13.11
C LEU A 144 -5.85 17.55 -14.41
N MET A 145 -5.02 17.69 -15.45
CA MET A 145 -5.45 18.19 -16.76
C MET A 145 -6.43 17.23 -17.42
N LEU A 146 -6.21 15.92 -17.29
CA LEU A 146 -7.09 14.90 -17.84
C LEU A 146 -8.40 14.77 -17.06
N SER A 147 -8.36 14.95 -15.74
CA SER A 147 -9.56 14.95 -14.90
C SER A 147 -10.44 16.21 -15.07
N ASN A 148 -9.89 17.29 -15.64
CA ASN A 148 -10.66 18.46 -16.06
C ASN A 148 -11.44 18.25 -17.36
N LEU A 149 -11.28 17.10 -18.02
CA LEU A 149 -12.06 16.79 -19.22
C LEU A 149 -13.47 16.38 -18.78
N GLU A 150 -14.38 17.33 -18.85
CA GLU A 150 -15.74 17.22 -18.35
C GLU A 150 -16.73 18.00 -19.23
N THR A 151 -17.99 17.59 -19.18
CA THR A 151 -19.11 18.42 -19.65
C THR A 151 -19.52 19.39 -18.54
N SER A 152 -20.58 20.18 -18.76
CA SER A 152 -21.15 21.01 -17.69
C SER A 152 -21.67 20.22 -16.47
N THR A 153 -21.86 18.90 -16.60
CA THR A 153 -22.47 18.06 -15.56
C THR A 153 -21.66 16.82 -15.21
N GLU A 154 -20.80 16.32 -16.10
CA GLU A 154 -20.23 14.97 -15.99
C GLU A 154 -18.76 14.90 -16.37
N LYS A 155 -17.98 14.07 -15.66
CA LYS A 155 -16.59 13.75 -16.05
C LYS A 155 -16.58 12.84 -17.28
N LEU A 156 -15.71 13.15 -18.23
CA LEU A 156 -15.58 12.37 -19.47
C LEU A 156 -14.57 11.23 -19.36
N LEU A 157 -13.60 11.34 -18.45
CA LEU A 157 -12.57 10.34 -18.20
C LEU A 157 -12.56 9.90 -16.74
N GLN A 158 -12.57 8.59 -16.52
CA GLN A 158 -12.57 7.96 -15.20
C GLN A 158 -11.18 7.34 -14.97
N ILE A 159 -10.41 7.90 -14.04
CA ILE A 159 -9.04 7.50 -13.76
C ILE A 159 -9.02 6.61 -12.50
N VAL A 160 -8.66 5.33 -12.68
CA VAL A 160 -8.52 4.35 -11.61
C VAL A 160 -7.03 4.13 -11.32
N LEU A 161 -6.58 4.54 -10.15
CA LEU A 161 -5.19 4.42 -9.70
C LEU A 161 -5.09 3.27 -8.71
N ILE A 162 -4.35 2.22 -9.07
CA ILE A 162 -4.10 1.07 -8.20
C ILE A 162 -2.66 1.11 -7.72
N GLY A 163 -2.46 1.13 -6.41
CA GLY A 163 -1.14 1.33 -5.82
C GLY A 163 -0.87 0.48 -4.58
N GLN A 164 0.40 0.49 -4.16
CA GLN A 164 0.83 0.01 -2.85
C GLN A 164 0.58 1.09 -1.78
N PRO A 165 0.60 0.78 -0.47
CA PRO A 165 0.35 1.78 0.58
C PRO A 165 1.29 2.99 0.55
N GLU A 166 2.51 2.83 0.01
CA GLU A 166 3.45 3.92 -0.23
C GLU A 166 2.90 4.99 -1.18
N PHE A 167 1.95 4.62 -2.05
CA PHE A 167 1.27 5.57 -2.93
C PHE A 167 0.46 6.61 -2.14
N GLU A 168 -0.14 6.22 -1.01
CA GLU A 168 -0.86 7.15 -0.14
C GLU A 168 0.09 8.24 0.39
N ASN A 169 1.31 7.85 0.76
CA ASN A 169 2.35 8.80 1.17
C ASN A 169 2.74 9.74 0.03
N THR A 170 2.82 9.24 -1.20
CA THR A 170 3.08 10.07 -2.39
C THR A 170 1.94 11.05 -2.62
N LEU A 171 0.67 10.63 -2.55
CA LEU A 171 -0.50 11.49 -2.69
C LEU A 171 -0.60 12.58 -1.60
N ASN A 172 0.00 12.34 -0.44
CA ASN A 172 0.08 13.31 0.66
C ASN A 172 1.15 14.39 0.48
N ARG A 173 2.00 14.30 -0.55
CA ARG A 173 3.02 15.31 -0.84
C ARG A 173 2.38 16.65 -1.23
N GLN A 174 3.07 17.75 -0.91
CA GLN A 174 2.56 19.11 -1.13
C GLN A 174 2.29 19.38 -2.61
N GLU A 175 3.13 18.84 -3.50
CA GLU A 175 3.04 18.94 -4.96
C GLU A 175 1.77 18.28 -5.51
N LEU A 176 1.21 17.28 -4.81
CA LEU A 176 0.01 16.56 -5.22
C LEU A 176 -1.24 16.95 -4.41
N ARG A 177 -1.19 18.02 -3.62
CA ARG A 177 -2.32 18.48 -2.80
C ARG A 177 -3.59 18.69 -3.63
N GLN A 178 -3.46 19.28 -4.82
CA GLN A 178 -4.59 19.53 -5.72
C GLN A 178 -5.18 18.22 -6.27
N LEU A 179 -4.33 17.26 -6.64
CA LEU A 179 -4.76 15.94 -7.07
C LEU A 179 -5.52 15.24 -5.94
N LYS A 180 -4.95 15.25 -4.73
CA LYS A 180 -5.55 14.63 -3.55
C LYS A 180 -6.95 15.16 -3.24
N GLN A 181 -7.19 16.46 -3.42
CA GLN A 181 -8.50 17.08 -3.21
C GLN A 181 -9.56 16.59 -4.20
N ARG A 182 -9.17 16.02 -5.34
CA ARG A 182 -10.09 15.46 -6.36
C ARG A 182 -10.31 13.97 -6.23
N LEU A 183 -9.65 13.30 -5.29
CA LEU A 183 -9.85 11.87 -5.05
C LEU A 183 -11.14 11.68 -4.25
N VAL A 184 -12.26 11.51 -4.97
CA VAL A 184 -13.58 11.33 -4.36
C VAL A 184 -13.67 9.96 -3.70
N ILE A 185 -13.10 8.94 -4.34
CA ILE A 185 -13.19 7.55 -3.90
C ILE A 185 -11.78 7.03 -3.61
N HIS A 186 -11.56 6.59 -2.38
CA HIS A 186 -10.31 5.97 -1.95
C HIS A 186 -10.61 4.77 -1.05
N GLU A 187 -10.26 3.58 -1.52
CA GLU A 187 -10.45 2.33 -0.79
C GLU A 187 -9.17 1.54 -0.63
N LYS A 188 -9.10 0.78 0.45
CA LYS A 188 -7.95 -0.07 0.78
C LYS A 188 -8.33 -1.53 0.81
N ILE A 189 -7.49 -2.34 0.18
CA ILE A 189 -7.55 -3.79 0.25
C ILE A 189 -6.66 -4.28 1.39
N ASP A 190 -7.28 -4.93 2.36
CA ASP A 190 -6.61 -5.49 3.53
C ASP A 190 -6.17 -6.94 3.33
N ALA A 191 -5.19 -7.36 4.13
CA ALA A 191 -4.82 -8.76 4.22
C ALA A 191 -6.00 -9.60 4.75
N LEU A 192 -6.13 -10.83 4.25
CA LEU A 192 -7.22 -11.71 4.65
C LEU A 192 -7.12 -12.03 6.15
N THR A 193 -8.25 -11.98 6.85
CA THR A 193 -8.32 -12.48 8.23
C THR A 193 -8.04 -13.98 8.27
N SER A 194 -7.86 -14.54 9.47
CA SER A 194 -7.65 -16.00 9.59
C SER A 194 -8.85 -16.80 9.07
N GLN A 195 -10.07 -16.30 9.29
CA GLN A 195 -11.30 -16.93 8.80
C GLN A 195 -11.43 -16.81 7.28
N GLU A 196 -11.14 -15.63 6.73
CA GLU A 196 -11.15 -15.42 5.28
C GLU A 196 -10.06 -16.22 4.57
N SER A 197 -8.88 -16.35 5.18
CA SER A 197 -7.78 -17.15 4.64
C SER A 197 -8.16 -18.63 4.58
N LEU A 198 -8.84 -19.16 5.61
CA LEU A 198 -9.35 -20.53 5.60
C LEU A 198 -10.40 -20.70 4.50
N ALA A 199 -11.36 -19.77 4.42
CA ALA A 199 -12.38 -19.77 3.37
C ALA A 199 -11.77 -19.68 1.97
N TYR A 200 -10.69 -18.93 1.78
CA TYR A 200 -9.95 -18.83 0.53
C TYR A 200 -9.30 -20.17 0.14
N ILE A 201 -8.62 -20.86 1.08
CA ILE A 201 -8.03 -22.18 0.83
C ILE A 201 -9.11 -23.15 0.38
N HIS A 202 -10.20 -23.22 1.14
CA HIS A 202 -11.30 -24.15 0.88
C HIS A 202 -12.00 -23.82 -0.44
N HIS A 203 -12.30 -22.55 -0.71
CA HIS A 203 -12.87 -22.11 -1.98
C HIS A 203 -12.06 -22.60 -3.17
N ARG A 204 -10.73 -22.41 -3.14
CA ARG A 204 -9.85 -22.83 -4.25
C ARG A 204 -9.76 -24.34 -4.39
N LEU A 205 -9.72 -25.10 -3.28
CA LEU A 205 -9.74 -26.56 -3.33
C LEU A 205 -11.08 -27.11 -3.83
N ASP A 206 -12.20 -26.54 -3.37
CA ASP A 206 -13.55 -26.99 -3.67
C ASP A 206 -13.89 -26.92 -5.17
N LYS A 207 -13.29 -25.96 -5.88
CA LYS A 207 -13.41 -25.84 -7.34
C LYS A 207 -12.83 -27.03 -8.11
N VAL A 208 -11.81 -27.70 -7.57
CA VAL A 208 -11.03 -28.71 -8.28
C VAL A 208 -11.04 -30.10 -7.66
N LYS A 209 -11.38 -30.23 -6.38
CA LYS A 209 -11.38 -31.51 -5.68
C LYS A 209 -12.44 -32.46 -6.25
N THR A 210 -12.08 -33.73 -6.42
CA THR A 210 -13.00 -34.78 -6.90
C THR A 210 -13.61 -35.59 -5.76
N HIS A 211 -13.08 -35.48 -4.54
CA HIS A 211 -13.51 -36.25 -3.37
C HIS A 211 -13.66 -35.34 -2.15
N THR A 212 -14.31 -35.87 -1.11
CA THR A 212 -14.59 -35.15 0.15
C THR A 212 -13.47 -35.27 1.18
N GLU A 213 -12.42 -36.04 0.90
CA GLU A 213 -11.29 -36.20 1.81
C GLU A 213 -10.55 -34.87 2.02
N PRO A 214 -10.14 -34.57 3.27
CA PRO A 214 -9.37 -33.36 3.54
C PRO A 214 -8.01 -33.44 2.85
N ILE A 215 -7.56 -32.31 2.29
CA ILE A 215 -6.24 -32.19 1.66
C ILE A 215 -5.17 -31.82 2.70
N PHE A 216 -5.53 -31.00 3.67
CA PHE A 216 -4.67 -30.57 4.77
C PHE A 216 -5.28 -30.97 6.11
N HIS A 217 -4.43 -31.27 7.10
CA HIS A 217 -4.89 -31.29 8.48
C HIS A 217 -5.22 -29.87 8.97
N HIS A 218 -6.21 -29.72 9.84
CA HIS A 218 -6.60 -28.42 10.41
C HIS A 218 -5.41 -27.64 11.03
N LYS A 219 -4.50 -28.33 11.73
CA LYS A 219 -3.29 -27.71 12.28
C LYS A 219 -2.29 -27.26 11.19
N ALA A 220 -2.26 -27.94 10.04
CA ALA A 220 -1.49 -27.52 8.87
C ALA A 220 -2.09 -26.25 8.25
N GLU A 221 -3.41 -26.17 8.08
CA GLU A 221 -4.11 -24.97 7.58
C GLU A 221 -3.84 -23.76 8.48
N ALA A 222 -3.99 -23.91 9.80
CA ALA A 222 -3.69 -22.84 10.75
C ALA A 222 -2.24 -22.33 10.63
N LEU A 223 -1.28 -23.22 10.36
CA LEU A 223 0.12 -22.85 10.16
C LEU A 223 0.34 -22.13 8.82
N LEU A 224 -0.31 -22.59 7.73
CA LEU A 224 -0.28 -21.92 6.42
C LEU A 224 -0.83 -20.49 6.54
N ILE A 225 -1.99 -20.34 7.17
CA ILE A 225 -2.65 -19.05 7.40
C ILE A 225 -1.73 -18.12 8.19
N LYS A 226 -1.23 -18.58 9.35
CA LYS A 226 -0.32 -17.79 10.19
C LYS A 226 0.95 -17.38 9.44
N ALA A 227 1.56 -18.30 8.69
CA ALA A 227 2.79 -18.04 7.95
C ALA A 227 2.57 -17.08 6.77
N SER A 228 1.39 -17.11 6.15
CA SER A 228 1.04 -16.22 5.04
C SER A 228 0.74 -14.79 5.45
N LYS A 229 0.44 -14.56 6.74
CA LYS A 229 -0.07 -13.27 7.28
C LYS A 229 -1.29 -12.74 6.51
N GLY A 230 -2.11 -13.63 5.95
CA GLY A 230 -3.31 -13.25 5.20
C GLY A 230 -3.06 -12.82 3.76
N THR A 231 -1.82 -12.89 3.24
CA THR A 231 -1.51 -12.52 1.86
C THR A 231 -1.82 -13.68 0.89
N PRO A 232 -2.79 -13.55 -0.04
CA PRO A 232 -3.16 -14.59 -1.00
C PRO A 232 -1.98 -15.13 -1.81
N ARG A 233 -1.09 -14.27 -2.31
CA ARG A 233 0.11 -14.72 -3.07
C ARG A 233 1.02 -15.63 -2.25
N VAL A 234 1.27 -15.28 -0.99
CA VAL A 234 2.09 -16.09 -0.08
C VAL A 234 1.36 -17.39 0.26
N LEU A 235 0.08 -17.32 0.57
CA LEU A 235 -0.76 -18.48 0.85
C LEU A 235 -0.76 -19.49 -0.31
N ASN A 236 -0.95 -19.01 -1.55
CA ASN A 236 -0.87 -19.84 -2.76
C ASN A 236 0.47 -20.54 -2.90
N THR A 237 1.56 -19.80 -2.66
CA THR A 237 2.93 -20.32 -2.73
C THR A 237 3.15 -21.40 -1.68
N LEU A 238 2.76 -21.14 -0.42
CA LEU A 238 2.91 -22.09 0.68
C LEU A 238 2.08 -23.35 0.46
N CYS A 239 0.81 -23.21 0.04
CA CYS A 239 -0.07 -24.35 -0.22
C CYS A 239 0.47 -25.21 -1.37
N THR A 240 0.90 -24.60 -2.48
CA THR A 240 1.49 -25.33 -3.62
C THR A 240 2.70 -26.16 -3.18
N ASN A 241 3.63 -25.55 -2.45
CA ASN A 241 4.82 -26.23 -1.98
C ASN A 241 4.51 -27.31 -0.94
N ALA A 242 3.51 -27.09 -0.07
CA ALA A 242 3.05 -28.08 0.88
C ALA A 242 2.44 -29.32 0.21
N LEU A 243 1.65 -29.13 -0.87
CA LEU A 243 1.13 -30.23 -1.67
C LEU A 243 2.26 -31.02 -2.34
N ILE A 244 3.23 -30.33 -2.95
CA ILE A 244 4.37 -31.00 -3.59
C ILE A 244 5.19 -31.80 -2.58
N ALA A 245 5.49 -31.22 -1.41
CA ALA A 245 6.21 -31.91 -0.34
C ALA A 245 5.41 -33.09 0.24
N GLY A 246 4.09 -32.94 0.39
CA GLY A 246 3.21 -34.00 0.87
C GLY A 246 3.23 -35.23 -0.04
N VAL A 247 3.31 -35.07 -1.37
CA VAL A 247 3.54 -36.20 -2.29
C VAL A 247 4.87 -36.89 -2.02
N GLY A 248 5.93 -36.11 -1.81
CA GLY A 248 7.26 -36.65 -1.50
C GLY A 248 7.31 -37.49 -0.22
N TYR A 249 6.48 -37.15 0.77
CA TYR A 249 6.32 -37.91 2.02
C TYR A 249 5.15 -38.91 2.00
N GLN A 250 4.44 -39.03 0.88
CA GLN A 250 3.24 -39.86 0.72
C GLN A 250 2.14 -39.55 1.77
N GLU A 251 1.95 -38.27 2.10
CA GLU A 251 0.96 -37.81 3.09
C GLU A 251 -0.35 -37.35 2.44
N LYS A 252 -1.47 -38.00 2.81
CA LYS A 252 -2.83 -37.59 2.44
C LYS A 252 -3.75 -37.76 3.66
N PRO A 253 -4.10 -36.70 4.41
CA PRO A 253 -3.80 -35.28 4.19
C PRO A 253 -2.37 -34.83 4.54
N VAL A 254 -1.97 -33.66 4.05
CA VAL A 254 -0.69 -33.01 4.37
C VAL A 254 -0.61 -32.63 5.85
N SER A 255 0.50 -33.02 6.49
CA SER A 255 0.73 -32.82 7.92
C SER A 255 1.28 -31.44 8.28
N THR A 256 1.06 -31.04 9.54
CA THR A 256 1.63 -29.81 10.10
C THR A 256 3.16 -29.83 10.08
N ARG A 257 3.78 -31.02 10.16
CA ARG A 257 5.24 -31.18 10.06
C ARG A 257 5.72 -30.78 8.67
N THR A 258 5.05 -31.27 7.62
CA THR A 258 5.37 -30.94 6.23
C THR A 258 5.20 -29.46 5.96
N VAL A 259 4.08 -28.87 6.39
CA VAL A 259 3.87 -27.40 6.27
C VAL A 259 4.98 -26.63 6.99
N LYS A 260 5.35 -27.02 8.21
CA LYS A 260 6.42 -26.35 8.96
C LYS A 260 7.75 -26.35 8.23
N GLN A 261 8.13 -27.49 7.64
CA GLN A 261 9.35 -27.59 6.84
C GLN A 261 9.31 -26.67 5.62
N VAL A 262 8.17 -26.61 4.92
CA VAL A 262 7.97 -25.72 3.77
C VAL A 262 8.06 -24.25 4.17
N THR A 263 7.38 -23.85 5.26
CA THR A 263 7.44 -22.48 5.76
C THR A 263 8.85 -22.10 6.19
N ASP A 264 9.58 -23.01 6.86
CA ASP A 264 10.95 -22.76 7.31
C ASP A 264 11.93 -22.61 6.14
N ASN A 265 11.72 -23.35 5.06
CA ASN A 265 12.53 -23.27 3.86
C ASN A 265 12.25 -22.00 3.03
N LEU A 266 10.97 -21.63 2.85
CA LEU A 266 10.57 -20.53 1.96
C LEU A 266 10.63 -19.15 2.61
N LEU A 267 10.27 -19.05 3.89
CA LEU A 267 10.25 -17.77 4.61
C LEU A 267 11.59 -17.48 5.32
N GLY A 268 12.61 -18.29 5.06
CA GLY A 268 13.96 -18.03 5.55
C GLY A 268 14.16 -18.28 7.05
N THR A 269 13.25 -18.97 7.74
CA THR A 269 13.50 -19.46 9.11
C THR A 269 14.35 -20.73 9.13
N ARG A 270 15.43 -20.77 8.33
CA ARG A 270 16.62 -21.47 8.80
C ARG A 270 17.13 -20.69 10.01
N ARG A 271 16.58 -21.04 11.18
CA ARG A 271 17.46 -21.16 12.34
C ARG A 271 18.60 -22.02 11.85
N THR A 272 19.77 -21.43 11.70
CA THR A 272 21.05 -22.14 11.72
C THR A 272 21.12 -22.85 13.06
N SER A 273 20.40 -23.96 13.18
CA SER A 273 20.39 -24.85 14.32
C SER A 273 21.64 -25.71 14.25
N THR A 274 22.80 -25.07 14.43
CA THR A 274 24.00 -25.67 14.99
C THR A 274 24.74 -24.65 15.86
N GLY A 275 24.00 -23.91 16.69
CA GLY A 275 24.55 -23.43 17.95
C GLY A 275 24.43 -24.55 18.97
N LEU A 276 25.35 -25.53 18.96
CA LEU A 276 25.49 -26.39 20.13
C LEU A 276 25.82 -25.46 21.31
N HIS A 277 24.92 -25.42 22.30
CA HIS A 277 25.12 -24.65 23.52
C HIS A 277 26.54 -24.92 24.07
N PRO A 278 27.39 -23.89 24.28
CA PRO A 278 28.77 -24.06 24.73
C PRO A 278 28.87 -24.80 26.07
N TRP A 279 27.78 -24.83 26.84
CA TRP A 279 27.69 -25.58 28.09
C TRP A 279 27.84 -27.09 27.92
N ARG A 280 27.44 -27.68 26.79
CA ARG A 280 27.64 -29.12 26.53
C ARG A 280 29.13 -29.45 26.43
N TYR A 281 29.94 -28.58 25.83
CA TYR A 281 31.40 -28.73 25.81
C TYR A 281 32.03 -28.46 27.18
N LEU A 282 31.44 -27.56 27.99
CA LEU A 282 31.86 -27.34 29.38
C LEU A 282 31.67 -28.61 30.23
N PHE A 283 30.53 -29.30 30.12
CA PHE A 283 30.29 -30.55 30.84
C PHE A 283 31.20 -31.70 30.36
N VAL A 284 31.49 -31.76 29.06
CA VAL A 284 32.45 -32.73 28.52
C VAL A 284 33.87 -32.42 29.01
N ALA A 285 34.30 -31.16 28.99
CA ALA A 285 35.60 -30.73 29.49
C ALA A 285 35.74 -30.98 31.01
N LEU A 286 34.70 -30.69 31.79
CA LEU A 286 34.66 -30.96 33.22
C LEU A 286 34.72 -32.47 33.51
N GLY A 287 34.03 -33.29 32.71
CA GLY A 287 34.09 -34.74 32.79
C GLY A 287 35.49 -35.29 32.47
N ILE A 288 36.14 -34.79 31.42
CA ILE A 288 37.52 -35.18 31.07
C ILE A 288 38.50 -34.75 32.16
N LEU A 289 38.36 -33.54 32.70
CA LEU A 289 39.23 -33.04 33.77
C LEU A 289 39.07 -33.85 35.07
N LEU A 290 37.84 -34.24 35.40
CA LEU A 290 37.55 -35.10 36.54
C LEU A 290 38.12 -36.51 36.34
N LEU A 291 38.05 -37.05 35.12
CA LEU A 291 38.63 -38.36 34.77
C LEU A 291 40.17 -38.32 34.83
N LEU A 292 40.81 -37.25 34.33
CA LEU A 292 42.25 -37.04 34.45
C LEU A 292 42.69 -36.86 35.91
N CYS A 293 41.89 -36.17 36.73
CA CYS A 293 42.16 -36.00 38.15
C CYS A 293 42.05 -37.34 38.90
N ILE A 294 41.03 -38.15 38.61
CA ILE A 294 40.91 -39.52 39.13
C ILE A 294 42.10 -40.39 38.68
N LEU A 295 42.56 -40.24 37.43
CA LEU A 295 43.73 -40.97 36.93
C LEU A 295 45.03 -40.54 37.63
N TRP A 296 45.16 -39.26 37.99
CA TRP A 296 46.28 -38.70 38.74
C TRP A 296 46.30 -39.13 40.20
N LEU A 297 45.13 -39.22 40.85
CA LEU A 297 44.99 -39.69 42.23
C LEU A 297 45.01 -41.22 42.35
N SER A 298 44.74 -41.94 41.26
CA SER A 298 44.81 -43.41 41.24
C SER A 298 46.25 -43.90 41.43
N PRO A 299 46.48 -44.99 42.19
CA PRO A 299 47.81 -45.58 42.39
C PRO A 299 48.51 -46.01 41.09
N ILE A 300 47.78 -46.06 39.97
CA ILE A 300 48.30 -46.33 38.62
C ILE A 300 49.12 -45.14 38.08
N GLY A 301 48.78 -43.89 38.42
CA GLY A 301 49.49 -42.70 37.96
C GLY A 301 50.94 -42.61 38.45
N LYS A 302 51.26 -43.26 39.57
CA LYS A 302 52.62 -43.33 40.15
C LYS A 302 53.58 -44.26 39.38
N TYR A 303 53.08 -45.08 38.46
CA TYR A 303 53.89 -45.96 37.61
C TYR A 303 54.35 -45.30 36.29
N ILE A 304 53.68 -44.23 35.85
CA ILE A 304 53.97 -43.57 34.56
C ILE A 304 55.02 -42.45 34.68
N THR A 305 55.32 -41.98 35.89
CA THR A 305 56.26 -40.85 36.13
C THR A 305 57.65 -41.27 36.60
N ARG A 306 57.97 -42.57 36.67
CA ARG A 306 59.34 -43.05 36.90
C ARG A 306 59.86 -43.73 35.63
N PRO A 307 60.78 -43.10 34.87
CA PRO A 307 61.36 -43.75 33.71
C PRO A 307 62.42 -44.77 34.16
N PRO A 308 62.38 -46.03 33.70
CA PRO A 308 63.58 -46.83 33.60
C PRO A 308 64.36 -46.40 32.34
N MET A 309 65.62 -46.03 32.53
CA MET A 309 66.60 -45.80 31.47
C MET A 309 66.76 -47.07 30.61
N ILE A 310 66.41 -47.00 29.33
CA ILE A 310 66.98 -47.87 28.29
C ILE A 310 67.28 -47.02 27.04
N PRO A 311 68.55 -46.81 26.67
CA PRO A 311 68.95 -46.07 25.48
C PRO A 311 69.02 -47.03 24.26
N ALA A 312 67.88 -47.35 23.63
CA ALA A 312 67.90 -48.14 22.38
C ALA A 312 66.61 -48.11 21.52
N ALA A 313 65.64 -47.24 21.77
CA ALA A 313 64.32 -47.32 21.10
C ALA A 313 63.92 -46.04 20.33
N ARG A 314 64.89 -45.18 19.99
CA ARG A 314 64.64 -44.03 19.08
C ARG A 314 64.72 -44.43 17.60
N ASP A 315 65.52 -45.42 17.24
CA ASP A 315 65.80 -45.73 15.82
C ASP A 315 64.84 -46.75 15.18
N MET A 316 63.95 -47.40 15.94
CA MET A 316 63.03 -48.42 15.40
C MET A 316 61.62 -47.90 15.06
N LEU A 317 61.21 -46.73 15.60
CA LEU A 317 59.86 -46.18 15.40
C LEU A 317 59.75 -45.23 14.19
N LEU A 318 60.86 -44.69 13.69
CA LEU A 318 60.87 -43.85 12.49
C LEU A 318 60.83 -44.66 11.18
N THR A 319 61.09 -45.97 11.23
CA THR A 319 61.13 -46.83 10.04
C THR A 319 59.76 -47.45 9.71
N ARG A 320 58.80 -47.47 10.65
CA ARG A 320 57.47 -48.07 10.44
C ARG A 320 56.34 -47.08 10.10
N PHE A 321 56.55 -45.78 10.28
CA PHE A 321 55.53 -44.76 9.99
C PHE A 321 55.65 -44.09 8.61
N LYS A 322 56.57 -44.54 7.74
CA LYS A 322 56.70 -44.08 6.35
C LYS A 322 55.86 -44.87 5.32
N GLY A 323 55.11 -45.90 5.75
CA GLY A 323 54.41 -46.81 4.83
C GLY A 323 52.90 -46.61 4.65
N PHE A 324 52.26 -45.69 5.38
CA PHE A 324 50.79 -45.57 5.37
C PHE A 324 50.33 -44.10 5.34
N MET A 325 50.58 -43.41 4.22
CA MET A 325 49.84 -42.19 3.88
C MET A 325 49.34 -42.22 2.43
N PRO A 326 48.04 -42.02 2.17
CA PRO A 326 47.46 -41.98 0.83
C PRO A 326 47.87 -40.72 0.03
N SER A 327 47.90 -40.86 -1.29
CA SER A 327 48.57 -39.97 -2.26
C SER A 327 48.09 -38.52 -2.32
N TRP A 328 46.93 -38.17 -1.75
CA TRP A 328 46.42 -36.80 -1.76
C TRP A 328 47.09 -35.86 -0.73
N ILE A 329 47.91 -36.40 0.18
CA ILE A 329 48.73 -35.62 1.12
C ILE A 329 50.10 -35.24 0.54
N GLN A 330 50.57 -35.88 -0.55
CA GLN A 330 51.87 -35.56 -1.17
C GLN A 330 51.86 -34.30 -2.06
N ALA A 331 50.70 -33.76 -2.42
CA ALA A 331 50.61 -32.64 -3.37
C ALA A 331 50.60 -31.24 -2.72
N LYS A 332 50.79 -31.11 -1.39
CA LYS A 332 50.59 -29.84 -0.70
C LYS A 332 51.55 -29.54 0.46
N LEU A 333 52.83 -29.89 0.30
CA LEU A 333 53.90 -29.38 1.15
C LEU A 333 54.91 -28.58 0.29
N PRO A 334 55.21 -27.33 0.66
CA PRO A 334 56.15 -26.48 -0.07
C PRO A 334 57.60 -26.99 0.12
N LYS A 335 58.38 -26.99 -0.97
CA LYS A 335 59.84 -27.18 -0.91
C LYS A 335 60.49 -25.87 -0.43
N SER A 336 61.19 -25.91 0.70
CA SER A 336 62.38 -25.08 0.97
C SER A 336 63.57 -25.76 0.25
N ASP A 337 64.59 -25.14 -0.34
CA ASP A 337 65.52 -24.03 -0.01
C ASP A 337 66.28 -23.65 -1.34
N PRO A 338 67.33 -22.77 -1.44
CA PRO A 338 68.12 -22.08 -0.40
C PRO A 338 68.49 -20.59 -0.66
N MET A 339 69.16 -20.04 0.36
CA MET A 339 69.73 -18.70 0.55
C MET A 339 70.56 -18.10 -0.59
N VAL A 340 70.39 -16.79 -0.84
CA VAL A 340 71.45 -15.83 -1.21
C VAL A 340 71.21 -14.49 -0.48
N SER A 341 72.29 -13.92 0.06
CA SER A 341 72.42 -12.66 0.82
C SER A 341 72.66 -11.45 -0.14
N PRO A 342 72.81 -10.19 0.31
CA PRO A 342 71.74 -9.19 0.38
C PRO A 342 71.93 -7.96 -0.54
N ALA A 343 70.90 -7.09 -0.56
CA ALA A 343 70.78 -5.72 -1.13
C ALA A 343 70.27 -5.59 -2.59
N PRO A 344 69.52 -4.52 -2.96
CA PRO A 344 69.13 -3.32 -2.20
C PRO A 344 67.61 -3.23 -1.91
N GLU A 345 67.21 -2.33 -1.02
CA GLU A 345 65.80 -2.04 -0.69
C GLU A 345 64.96 -1.67 -1.93
N PRO A 346 63.81 -2.31 -2.15
CA PRO A 346 62.77 -1.80 -3.02
C PRO A 346 61.94 -0.76 -2.27
N ILE A 347 61.91 0.44 -2.83
CA ILE A 347 61.10 1.60 -2.46
C ILE A 347 59.65 1.17 -2.17
N ALA A 348 59.12 1.62 -1.03
CA ALA A 348 57.73 1.42 -0.65
C ALA A 348 56.78 1.90 -1.77
N PRO A 349 55.67 1.19 -2.05
CA PRO A 349 54.63 1.71 -2.92
C PRO A 349 54.12 3.04 -2.33
N PRO A 350 53.83 4.06 -3.16
CA PRO A 350 53.28 5.30 -2.66
C PRO A 350 51.99 5.01 -1.91
N ALA A 351 51.83 5.68 -0.76
CA ALA A 351 50.58 5.71 -0.03
C ALA A 351 49.43 6.10 -0.97
N PRO A 352 48.21 5.57 -0.78
CA PRO A 352 47.05 6.10 -1.50
C PRO A 352 46.99 7.61 -1.26
N GLU A 353 46.87 8.37 -2.35
CA GLU A 353 46.70 9.82 -2.28
C GLU A 353 45.56 10.17 -1.31
N PRO A 354 45.71 11.23 -0.51
CA PRO A 354 44.63 11.70 0.33
C PRO A 354 43.43 12.03 -0.58
N MET A 355 42.28 11.45 -0.25
CA MET A 355 41.00 11.89 -0.77
C MET A 355 40.95 13.41 -0.66
N ALA A 356 40.71 14.07 -1.80
CA ALA A 356 40.37 15.48 -1.83
C ALA A 356 39.28 15.76 -0.79
N GLU A 357 39.51 16.79 0.02
CA GLU A 357 38.53 17.30 0.96
C GLU A 357 37.18 17.54 0.25
N PRO A 358 36.05 17.37 0.96
CA PRO A 358 34.76 17.77 0.44
C PRO A 358 34.84 19.26 0.03
N PRO A 359 34.26 19.67 -1.10
CA PRO A 359 34.20 21.09 -1.41
C PRO A 359 33.47 21.82 -0.27
N GLU A 360 34.07 22.93 0.17
CA GLU A 360 33.46 23.85 1.14
C GLU A 360 32.02 24.22 0.70
N PRO A 361 31.11 24.47 1.66
CA PRO A 361 29.78 24.93 1.33
C PRO A 361 29.89 26.25 0.56
N ILE A 362 29.28 26.28 -0.62
CA ILE A 362 29.16 27.48 -1.46
C ILE A 362 28.50 28.57 -0.60
N PRO A 363 29.09 29.77 -0.46
CA PRO A 363 28.44 30.87 0.22
C PRO A 363 27.13 31.22 -0.52
N PRO A 364 26.05 31.58 0.20
CA PRO A 364 24.79 31.93 -0.45
C PRO A 364 25.04 33.04 -1.48
N GLU A 365 24.52 32.81 -2.69
CA GLU A 365 24.45 33.79 -3.75
C GLU A 365 23.75 35.06 -3.22
N PRO A 366 24.28 36.27 -3.48
CA PRO A 366 23.66 37.48 -3.00
C PRO A 366 22.25 37.59 -3.59
N GLU A 367 21.27 37.85 -2.72
CA GLU A 367 19.90 38.16 -3.10
C GLU A 367 19.90 39.19 -4.24
N PRO A 368 19.03 39.04 -5.27
CA PRO A 368 18.80 40.14 -6.20
C PRO A 368 18.37 41.37 -5.40
N PRO A 369 18.79 42.58 -5.78
CA PRO A 369 18.49 43.77 -5.00
C PRO A 369 16.99 43.89 -4.81
N VAL A 370 16.58 43.86 -3.55
CA VAL A 370 15.28 44.37 -3.11
C VAL A 370 15.17 45.78 -3.64
N VAL A 371 14.36 45.96 -4.68
CA VAL A 371 13.89 47.28 -5.08
C VAL A 371 13.08 47.82 -3.92
N SER A 372 13.78 48.61 -3.11
CA SER A 372 13.20 49.48 -2.12
C SER A 372 12.50 50.60 -2.89
N THR A 373 11.24 50.40 -3.29
CA THR A 373 10.34 51.53 -3.53
C THR A 373 9.95 52.09 -2.17
N SER A 374 10.88 52.84 -1.57
CA SER A 374 10.50 53.91 -0.67
C SER A 374 9.96 55.04 -1.53
N THR A 375 8.67 55.28 -1.39
CA THR A 375 8.12 56.60 -1.05
C THR A 375 8.71 57.76 -1.86
N GLN A 376 8.09 58.05 -2.99
CA GLN A 376 7.94 59.44 -3.42
C GLN A 376 6.46 59.82 -3.36
N LYS A 377 6.18 60.63 -2.34
CA LYS A 377 5.12 61.63 -2.24
C LYS A 377 4.94 62.34 -3.59
N PRO A 378 3.71 62.63 -3.99
CA PRO A 378 3.38 64.04 -4.17
C PRO A 378 2.24 64.47 -3.26
N GLU A 379 2.49 65.60 -2.63
CA GLU A 379 1.55 66.46 -1.92
C GLU A 379 0.88 67.36 -2.97
N ASP A 380 -0.32 67.81 -2.62
CA ASP A 380 -1.04 68.98 -3.13
C ASP A 380 -1.64 68.91 -4.55
N ALA A 381 -2.97 68.75 -4.59
CA ALA A 381 -3.85 69.88 -4.94
C ALA A 381 -5.33 69.50 -4.69
N ASP A 382 -5.94 70.18 -3.73
CA ASP A 382 -7.37 70.50 -3.70
C ASP A 382 -7.77 71.25 -5.00
N PRO A 383 -9.02 71.16 -5.49
CA PRO A 383 -10.07 71.91 -4.82
C PRO A 383 -11.48 71.26 -4.80
N GLN A 384 -12.19 71.63 -3.74
CA GLN A 384 -13.63 71.52 -3.50
C GLN A 384 -14.43 72.56 -4.35
N PRO A 385 -15.78 72.70 -4.22
CA PRO A 385 -16.81 72.21 -5.15
C PRO A 385 -17.71 73.31 -5.77
N SER A 386 -18.69 72.95 -6.62
CA SER A 386 -19.90 73.76 -6.91
C SER A 386 -20.99 72.84 -7.50
N THR A 387 -22.04 72.51 -6.74
CA THR A 387 -23.39 73.11 -6.76
C THR A 387 -24.12 73.02 -8.09
N GLU A 388 -25.21 72.24 -8.13
CA GLU A 388 -26.46 72.69 -8.73
C GLU A 388 -27.68 72.02 -8.05
N GLN A 389 -28.68 72.86 -7.83
CA GLN A 389 -29.92 72.66 -7.07
C GLN A 389 -31.03 72.08 -7.92
N SER A 390 -31.99 71.40 -7.29
CA SER A 390 -33.46 71.56 -7.47
C SER A 390 -34.16 70.54 -6.56
N ASP A 391 -34.70 70.98 -5.42
CA ASP A 391 -36.07 71.50 -5.22
C ASP A 391 -37.10 70.37 -4.90
N ASP A 392 -37.45 70.36 -3.61
CA ASP A 392 -38.59 69.77 -2.85
C ASP A 392 -39.95 70.28 -3.43
N PRO A 393 -41.18 69.94 -2.95
CA PRO A 393 -41.60 69.02 -1.87
C PRO A 393 -42.85 68.15 -2.13
N SER A 394 -43.06 67.13 -1.30
CA SER A 394 -44.37 66.90 -0.65
C SER A 394 -44.24 66.02 0.60
N ARG A 395 -44.60 66.65 1.72
CA ARG A 395 -44.66 66.14 3.09
C ARG A 395 -45.87 65.23 3.34
N ASN A 396 -45.64 64.17 4.11
CA ASN A 396 -46.28 63.84 5.40
C ASN A 396 -45.92 62.36 5.69
N GLY A 397 -45.30 61.95 6.78
CA GLY A 397 -45.13 62.55 8.10
C GLY A 397 -45.60 61.52 9.13
N LEU A 398 -44.68 60.75 9.71
CA LEU A 398 -44.71 60.16 11.07
C LEU A 398 -43.39 59.38 11.32
N GLN A 399 -42.68 59.75 12.39
CA GLN A 399 -41.51 59.08 13.02
C GLN A 399 -42.01 58.33 14.28
N PRO A 400 -41.15 57.66 15.09
CA PRO A 400 -39.97 56.82 14.81
C PRO A 400 -40.03 55.48 15.57
N GLU A 401 -39.54 54.36 15.01
CA GLU A 401 -39.12 53.21 15.85
C GLU A 401 -37.84 52.58 15.29
N ASP A 402 -37.04 52.07 16.22
CA ASP A 402 -35.60 51.84 16.19
C ASP A 402 -35.07 50.86 15.13
N ILE A 403 -33.86 51.15 14.62
CA ILE A 403 -33.03 50.26 13.78
C ILE A 403 -32.39 49.19 14.68
N PRO A 404 -32.31 47.93 14.22
CA PRO A 404 -30.98 47.34 14.07
C PRO A 404 -30.79 46.56 12.76
N GLU A 405 -29.68 46.87 12.08
CA GLU A 405 -28.77 45.96 11.36
C GLU A 405 -29.35 44.87 10.43
N GLU A 406 -29.10 45.01 9.12
CA GLU A 406 -29.06 43.84 8.22
C GLU A 406 -27.96 42.86 8.64
N PRO A 407 -28.10 41.57 8.28
CA PRO A 407 -27.00 41.02 7.49
C PRO A 407 -27.42 40.02 6.41
N VAL A 408 -26.98 40.31 5.19
CA VAL A 408 -26.10 39.48 4.34
C VAL A 408 -26.45 37.99 4.21
N ASP A 409 -26.78 37.63 2.96
CA ASP A 409 -26.64 36.36 2.24
C ASP A 409 -26.20 35.15 3.07
N THR A 410 -27.08 34.14 3.17
CA THR A 410 -26.67 32.77 3.48
C THR A 410 -26.63 31.96 2.19
N GLU A 411 -25.42 31.55 1.84
CA GLU A 411 -25.08 30.55 0.83
C GLU A 411 -25.98 29.29 0.95
N ASP A 412 -26.41 28.78 -0.19
CA ASP A 412 -27.28 27.61 -0.35
C ASP A 412 -26.56 26.33 0.11
N ASN A 413 -26.72 25.98 1.39
CA ASN A 413 -26.12 24.82 2.07
C ASN A 413 -26.96 23.53 1.96
N GLY A 414 -27.89 23.42 1.00
CA GLY A 414 -28.69 22.20 0.81
C GLY A 414 -29.79 21.97 1.86
N PHE A 415 -30.24 23.05 2.53
CA PHE A 415 -31.35 23.03 3.48
C PHE A 415 -32.54 23.86 2.96
N PRO A 416 -33.79 23.49 3.29
CA PRO A 416 -34.18 22.40 4.18
C PRO A 416 -34.05 21.02 3.52
N LEU A 417 -33.58 20.02 4.29
CA LEU A 417 -33.37 18.65 3.84
C LEU A 417 -34.53 17.76 4.30
N THR A 418 -35.05 16.88 3.45
CA THR A 418 -36.05 15.88 3.87
C THR A 418 -35.43 14.50 3.91
N ILE A 419 -35.46 13.86 5.06
CA ILE A 419 -34.93 12.50 5.26
C ILE A 419 -36.04 11.52 5.63
N SER A 420 -35.82 10.24 5.37
CA SER A 420 -36.71 9.16 5.82
C SER A 420 -36.01 8.40 6.94
N VAL A 421 -36.67 8.24 8.09
CA VAL A 421 -36.04 7.62 9.28
C VAL A 421 -35.78 6.12 9.06
N SER A 422 -34.54 5.67 9.25
CA SER A 422 -34.16 4.26 9.10
C SER A 422 -34.49 3.43 10.35
N PRO A 423 -34.54 2.08 10.26
CA PRO A 423 -34.85 1.25 11.42
C PRO A 423 -33.79 1.34 12.54
N GLY A 424 -34.18 1.92 13.68
CA GLY A 424 -33.35 1.99 14.88
C GLY A 424 -32.53 3.27 15.06
N GLU A 425 -32.69 4.26 14.18
CA GLU A 425 -32.11 5.61 14.33
C GLU A 425 -32.94 6.46 15.30
N ASP A 426 -32.27 7.07 16.29
CA ASP A 426 -32.86 8.12 17.12
C ASP A 426 -32.62 9.51 16.48
N ILE A 427 -33.46 10.48 16.82
CA ILE A 427 -33.32 11.87 16.33
C ILE A 427 -31.98 12.48 16.75
N SER A 428 -31.41 12.02 17.87
CA SER A 428 -30.10 12.41 18.35
C SER A 428 -28.98 11.98 17.40
N ASP A 429 -29.07 10.77 16.84
CA ASP A 429 -28.08 10.22 15.92
C ASP A 429 -28.15 10.96 14.57
N ILE A 430 -29.37 11.20 14.08
CA ILE A 430 -29.64 12.01 12.88
C ILE A 430 -29.09 13.43 13.05
N ALA A 431 -29.31 14.06 14.20
CA ALA A 431 -28.82 15.41 14.47
C ALA A 431 -27.29 15.48 14.50
N LEU A 432 -26.63 14.48 15.12
CA LEU A 432 -25.17 14.36 15.11
C LEU A 432 -24.61 14.12 13.70
N GLU A 433 -25.27 13.30 12.89
CA GLU A 433 -24.83 13.01 11.52
C GLU A 433 -24.95 14.23 10.60
N ILE A 434 -26.09 14.93 10.64
CA ILE A 434 -26.40 16.00 9.68
C ILE A 434 -25.83 17.36 10.13
N TYR A 435 -25.94 17.68 11.43
CA TYR A 435 -25.55 18.99 11.96
C TYR A 435 -24.24 18.96 12.74
N GLY A 436 -23.75 17.76 13.12
CA GLY A 436 -22.52 17.61 13.89
C GLY A 436 -22.69 17.83 15.39
N PHE A 437 -23.89 18.11 15.89
CA PHE A 437 -24.20 18.27 17.32
C PHE A 437 -25.67 17.91 17.60
N ALA A 438 -25.99 17.61 18.86
CA ALA A 438 -27.35 17.36 19.32
C ALA A 438 -27.61 18.06 20.67
N ASN A 439 -28.53 19.02 20.67
CA ASN A 439 -28.95 19.75 21.88
C ASN A 439 -30.46 20.06 21.84
N ASP A 440 -31.01 20.47 22.98
CA ASP A 440 -32.45 20.73 23.12
C ASP A 440 -32.93 21.86 22.17
N GLU A 441 -32.10 22.88 21.92
CA GLU A 441 -32.42 23.99 21.01
C GLU A 441 -32.58 23.52 19.55
N LEU A 442 -31.73 22.60 19.09
CA LEU A 442 -31.84 22.00 17.76
C LEU A 442 -33.07 21.10 17.66
N PHE A 443 -33.37 20.32 18.69
CA PHE A 443 -34.57 19.48 18.71
C PHE A 443 -35.86 20.30 18.67
N ASP A 444 -35.91 21.43 19.38
CA ASP A 444 -37.05 22.35 19.30
C ASP A 444 -37.22 22.95 17.90
N LEU A 445 -36.11 23.29 17.23
CA LEU A 445 -36.13 23.79 15.86
C LEU A 445 -36.63 22.74 14.85
N ILE A 446 -36.18 21.50 15.00
CA ILE A 446 -36.66 20.36 14.21
C ILE A 446 -38.15 20.12 14.48
N LYS A 447 -38.61 20.21 15.74
CA LYS A 447 -40.02 20.06 16.10
C LYS A 447 -40.90 21.14 15.46
N GLN A 448 -40.45 22.39 15.46
CA GLN A 448 -41.17 23.49 14.81
C GLN A 448 -41.34 23.27 13.30
N SER A 449 -40.34 22.64 12.67
CA SER A 449 -40.37 22.31 11.24
C SER A 449 -41.20 21.06 10.91
N ASN A 450 -41.59 20.27 11.94
CA ASN A 450 -42.33 19.03 11.80
C ASN A 450 -43.55 18.98 12.74
N PRO A 451 -44.57 19.83 12.54
CA PRO A 451 -45.73 19.93 13.42
C PRO A 451 -46.57 18.64 13.48
N ASN A 452 -46.38 17.71 12.55
CA ASN A 452 -47.09 16.43 12.48
C ASN A 452 -46.44 15.34 13.36
N VAL A 453 -45.27 15.59 13.94
CA VAL A 453 -44.57 14.64 14.82
C VAL A 453 -44.84 15.03 16.28
N GLU A 454 -45.69 14.26 16.96
CA GLU A 454 -46.12 14.57 18.34
C GLU A 454 -44.97 14.49 19.35
N ASP A 455 -44.10 13.48 19.21
CA ASP A 455 -42.92 13.28 20.04
C ASP A 455 -41.72 12.80 19.21
N LEU A 456 -40.67 13.64 19.17
CA LEU A 456 -39.41 13.39 18.47
C LEU A 456 -38.66 12.16 19.00
N LYS A 457 -38.98 11.69 20.22
CA LYS A 457 -38.39 10.47 20.80
C LYS A 457 -39.10 9.18 20.37
N SER A 458 -40.17 9.27 19.57
CA SER A 458 -41.01 8.14 19.17
C SER A 458 -41.20 8.01 17.66
N ILE A 459 -40.29 8.61 16.89
CA ILE A 459 -40.36 8.63 15.42
C ILE A 459 -40.34 7.20 14.89
N LYS A 460 -41.25 6.88 13.96
CA LYS A 460 -41.36 5.54 13.39
C LYS A 460 -40.49 5.43 12.15
N VAL A 461 -39.97 4.23 11.94
CA VAL A 461 -39.26 3.86 10.73
C VAL A 461 -40.10 4.20 9.49
N GLY A 462 -39.53 4.98 8.58
CA GLY A 462 -40.19 5.44 7.35
C GLY A 462 -40.90 6.80 7.46
N ASP A 463 -40.93 7.44 8.62
CA ASP A 463 -41.43 8.80 8.76
C ASP A 463 -40.51 9.77 8.00
N LYS A 464 -41.09 10.76 7.32
CA LYS A 464 -40.36 11.82 6.64
C LYS A 464 -40.18 13.01 7.58
N LEU A 465 -38.93 13.39 7.80
CA LEU A 465 -38.57 14.47 8.70
C LEU A 465 -37.91 15.61 7.91
N LEU A 466 -38.44 16.82 8.09
CA LEU A 466 -37.93 18.04 7.50
C LEU A 466 -36.89 18.67 8.42
N LEU A 467 -35.65 18.73 7.96
CA LEU A 467 -34.52 19.30 8.67
C LEU A 467 -34.31 20.76 8.21
N PRO A 468 -34.45 21.75 9.11
CA PRO A 468 -34.33 23.17 8.76
C PRO A 468 -32.86 23.61 8.63
N ALA A 469 -32.63 24.73 7.94
CA ALA A 469 -31.34 25.41 7.97
C ALA A 469 -31.03 25.91 9.38
N LEU A 470 -29.76 25.88 9.79
CA LEU A 470 -29.35 26.39 11.10
C LEU A 470 -29.39 27.92 11.12
N PRO A 471 -30.03 28.56 12.11
CA PRO A 471 -29.86 29.98 12.37
C PRO A 471 -28.41 30.28 12.81
N LYS A 472 -27.90 31.47 12.49
CA LYS A 472 -26.54 31.94 12.89
C LYS A 472 -26.22 31.70 14.39
N ALA A 473 -27.23 31.74 15.26
CA ALA A 473 -27.07 31.50 16.70
C ALA A 473 -26.67 30.05 17.06
N LEU A 474 -27.04 29.07 16.24
CA LEU A 474 -26.75 27.65 16.43
C LEU A 474 -25.53 27.16 15.62
N GLU A 475 -25.08 27.92 14.61
CA GLU A 475 -23.89 27.57 13.82
C GLU A 475 -22.63 27.41 14.68
N LYS A 476 -22.55 28.10 15.83
CA LYS A 476 -21.43 27.98 16.79
C LYS A 476 -21.25 26.57 17.38
N TYR A 477 -22.26 25.70 17.27
CA TYR A 477 -22.21 24.31 17.73
C TYR A 477 -21.84 23.33 16.61
N ARG A 478 -21.70 23.78 15.36
CA ARG A 478 -21.38 22.91 14.24
C ARG A 478 -19.94 22.37 14.38
N GLY A 479 -19.80 21.06 14.59
CA GLY A 479 -18.51 20.38 14.71
C GLY A 479 -17.90 20.29 16.12
N THR A 480 -18.70 20.55 17.17
CA THR A 480 -18.35 20.25 18.58
C THR A 480 -18.85 18.88 18.99
#